data_AF-A0A2Z4UAM5-F1
#
_entry.id   AF-A0A2Z4UAM5-F1
#
_cell.length_a   1.000
_cell.length_b   1.000
_cell.length_c   1.000
_cell.angle_alpha   90.00
_cell.angle_beta   90.00
_cell.angle_gamma   90.00
#
_symmetry.space_group_name_H-M   'P 1'
#
loop_
_entity.id
_entity.type
_entity.pdbx_description
1 polymer ?
#
loop_
_entity_poly.entity_id
_entity_poly.type
_entity_poly.pdbx_seq_one_letter_code
_entity_poly.pdbx_strand_id
1 'polypeptide(L)'
;MSGKWKYFVKKYQNFCIVSGIAGFLLAPFLWPFFLAILVNTLSLTVPVLLVYLLVCHLKKKPKEVKGETFTEHKERDKPKVTVTEEVPEKKEAPIYQKAKQQIEKAIETEKNPETIPDVRQEQWNEADIAAKKWYLGEGREKFFHISKKLEAKGIYSFSIGKDGLCTIRTEKGFRRVAAIRDFPADKRILIKKELEKEGGYSVKISGRYMWITRR
;
A
#
# COMPACT_ATOMS: atom_id res chain seq x y z
N MET A 1 50.92 28.75 -8.02
CA MET A 1 49.54 29.17 -8.40
C MET A 1 48.53 29.30 -7.25
N SER A 2 48.83 28.89 -6.01
CA SER A 2 47.82 28.72 -4.94
C SER A 2 47.26 30.00 -4.28
N GLY A 3 48.03 31.09 -4.20
CA GLY A 3 47.63 32.29 -3.44
C GLY A 3 46.39 33.02 -3.99
N LYS A 4 46.33 33.23 -5.32
CA LYS A 4 45.21 33.92 -5.98
C LYS A 4 43.88 33.18 -5.82
N TRP A 5 43.90 31.84 -5.89
CA TRP A 5 42.73 30.99 -5.65
C TRP A 5 42.22 31.10 -4.20
N LYS A 6 43.09 31.07 -3.20
CA LYS A 6 42.68 31.25 -1.79
C LYS A 6 42.02 32.60 -1.54
N TYR A 7 42.53 33.67 -2.16
CA TYR A 7 41.90 35.00 -2.07
C TYR A 7 40.53 35.04 -2.77
N PHE A 8 40.41 34.46 -3.96
CA PHE A 8 39.14 34.38 -4.69
C PHE A 8 38.08 33.59 -3.91
N VAL A 9 38.41 32.38 -3.44
CA VAL A 9 37.50 31.56 -2.63
C VAL A 9 37.07 32.29 -1.36
N LYS A 10 37.98 33.00 -0.67
CA LYS A 10 37.62 33.79 0.53
C LYS A 10 36.73 35.00 0.19
N LYS A 11 36.89 35.63 -0.98
CA LYS A 11 36.04 36.75 -1.44
C LYS A 11 34.61 36.29 -1.79
N TYR A 12 34.46 35.10 -2.38
CA TYR A 12 33.16 34.55 -2.79
C TYR A 12 32.59 33.51 -1.81
N GLN A 13 33.23 33.30 -0.65
CA GLN A 13 32.86 32.26 0.32
C GLN A 13 31.37 32.31 0.71
N ASN A 14 30.86 33.50 1.05
CA ASN A 14 29.45 33.69 1.39
C ASN A 14 28.52 33.38 0.22
N PHE A 15 28.92 33.73 -1.02
CA PHE A 15 28.15 33.42 -2.22
C PHE A 15 28.13 31.92 -2.52
N CYS A 16 29.25 31.22 -2.33
CA CYS A 16 29.33 29.76 -2.43
C CYS A 16 28.48 29.06 -1.36
N ILE A 17 28.45 29.57 -0.12
CA ILE A 17 27.60 29.03 0.95
C ILE A 17 26.12 29.25 0.63
N VAL A 18 25.71 30.46 0.25
CA VAL A 18 24.32 30.76 -0.11
C VAL A 18 23.87 29.96 -1.34
N SER A 19 24.71 29.88 -2.38
CA SER A 19 24.45 29.06 -3.57
C SER A 19 24.38 27.56 -3.25
N GLY A 20 25.23 27.08 -2.32
CA GLY A 20 25.19 25.70 -1.83
C GLY A 20 23.91 25.38 -1.06
N ILE A 21 23.46 26.27 -0.18
CA ILE A 21 22.19 26.12 0.56
C ILE A 21 21.01 26.19 -0.40
N ALA A 22 20.97 27.16 -1.32
CA ALA A 22 19.94 27.25 -2.35
C ALA A 22 19.90 25.99 -3.24
N GLY A 23 21.07 25.51 -3.66
CA GLY A 23 21.21 24.26 -4.41
C GLY A 23 20.72 23.04 -3.61
N PHE A 24 21.02 22.95 -2.32
CA PHE A 24 20.55 21.86 -1.45
C PHE A 24 19.03 21.91 -1.20
N LEU A 25 18.45 23.10 -1.05
CA LEU A 25 17.00 23.29 -0.93
C LEU A 25 16.25 22.97 -2.24
N LEU A 26 16.86 23.27 -3.39
CA LEU A 26 16.30 22.98 -4.72
C LEU A 26 16.57 21.53 -5.17
N ALA A 27 17.62 20.87 -4.65
CA ALA A 27 17.98 19.50 -4.97
C ALA A 27 16.80 18.51 -4.89
N PRO A 28 16.00 18.41 -3.81
CA PRO A 28 14.88 17.46 -3.75
C PRO A 28 13.80 17.72 -4.81
N PHE A 29 13.65 18.96 -5.28
CA PHE A 29 12.70 19.30 -6.34
C PHE A 29 13.26 19.02 -7.74
N LEU A 30 14.56 19.23 -7.96
CA LEU A 30 15.23 19.00 -9.24
C LEU A 30 15.62 17.53 -9.46
N TRP A 31 15.90 16.78 -8.39
CA TRP A 31 16.28 15.37 -8.40
C TRP A 31 15.36 14.46 -9.23
N PRO A 32 14.01 14.51 -9.10
CA PRO A 32 13.14 13.70 -9.95
C PRO A 32 13.23 14.06 -11.44
N PHE A 33 13.48 15.33 -11.80
CA PHE A 33 13.68 15.73 -13.19
C PHE A 33 15.03 15.24 -13.74
N PHE A 34 16.11 15.34 -12.96
CA PHE A 34 17.41 14.78 -13.33
C PHE A 34 17.34 13.26 -13.48
N LEU A 35 16.68 12.55 -12.56
CA LEU A 35 16.42 11.11 -12.68
C LEU A 35 15.59 10.78 -13.92
N ALA A 36 14.52 11.53 -14.20
CA ALA A 36 13.70 11.31 -15.39
C ALA A 36 14.51 11.51 -16.68
N ILE A 37 15.32 12.56 -16.78
CA ILE A 37 16.21 12.81 -17.93
C ILE A 37 17.27 11.71 -18.05
N LEU A 38 17.90 11.32 -16.94
CA LEU A 38 18.92 10.27 -16.92
C LEU A 38 18.34 8.91 -17.35
N VAL A 39 17.23 8.49 -16.74
CA VAL A 39 16.55 7.22 -17.09
C VAL A 39 16.04 7.27 -18.53
N ASN A 40 15.46 8.37 -18.99
CA ASN A 40 14.99 8.49 -20.38
C ASN A 40 16.14 8.47 -21.40
N THR A 41 17.26 9.16 -21.13
CA THR A 41 18.43 9.15 -22.01
C THR A 41 19.10 7.77 -22.05
N LEU A 42 19.24 7.07 -20.91
CA LEU A 42 19.72 5.68 -20.90
C LEU A 42 18.75 4.74 -21.62
N SER A 43 17.44 4.88 -21.36
CA SER A 43 16.38 4.06 -21.97
C SER A 43 16.22 4.31 -23.48
N LEU A 44 16.64 5.46 -24.00
CA LEU A 44 16.73 5.71 -25.44
C LEU A 44 18.06 5.18 -26.02
N THR A 45 19.17 5.38 -25.30
CA THR A 45 20.51 4.99 -25.75
C THR A 45 20.64 3.47 -25.90
N VAL A 46 20.06 2.68 -24.98
CA VAL A 46 20.17 1.21 -25.03
C VAL A 46 19.49 0.59 -26.27
N PRO A 47 18.21 0.89 -26.61
CA PRO A 47 17.60 0.43 -27.85
C PRO A 47 18.30 0.97 -29.11
N VAL A 48 18.71 2.24 -29.13
CA VAL A 48 19.43 2.82 -30.27
C VAL A 48 20.75 2.10 -30.50
N LEU A 49 21.51 1.80 -29.45
CA LEU A 49 22.76 1.05 -29.54
C LEU A 49 22.51 -0.41 -29.96
N LEU A 50 21.45 -1.05 -29.47
CA LEU A 50 21.09 -2.42 -29.87
C LEU A 50 20.70 -2.51 -31.36
N VAL A 51 19.88 -1.57 -31.85
CA VAL A 51 19.52 -1.46 -33.27
C VAL A 51 20.75 -1.13 -34.12
N TYR A 52 21.63 -0.24 -33.66
CA TYR A 52 22.89 0.07 -34.33
C TYR A 52 23.79 -1.17 -34.44
N LEU A 53 23.93 -1.95 -33.37
CA LEU A 53 24.69 -3.22 -33.38
C LEU A 53 24.05 -4.26 -34.32
N LEU A 54 22.72 -4.39 -34.35
CA LEU A 54 22.00 -5.25 -35.30
C LEU A 54 22.26 -4.83 -36.75
N VAL A 55 22.14 -3.54 -37.07
CA VAL A 55 22.41 -3.00 -38.42
C VAL A 55 23.88 -3.18 -38.81
N CYS A 56 24.82 -2.95 -37.89
CA CYS A 56 26.25 -3.19 -38.11
C CYS A 56 26.57 -4.69 -38.30
N HIS A 57 25.91 -5.59 -37.57
CA HIS A 57 26.09 -7.03 -37.72
C HIS A 57 25.51 -7.54 -39.05
N LEU A 58 24.33 -7.04 -39.45
CA LEU A 58 23.73 -7.33 -40.76
C LEU A 58 24.57 -6.76 -41.91
N LYS A 59 25.12 -5.55 -41.78
CA LYS A 59 26.07 -4.99 -42.77
C LYS A 59 27.42 -5.73 -42.83
N LYS A 60 27.79 -6.46 -41.77
CA LYS A 60 28.99 -7.33 -41.75
C LYS A 60 28.73 -8.73 -42.31
N LYS A 61 27.49 -9.10 -42.62
CA LYS A 61 27.18 -10.31 -43.39
C LYS A 61 27.16 -9.94 -44.88
N PRO A 62 28.09 -10.43 -45.72
CA PRO A 62 27.99 -10.23 -47.15
C PRO A 62 26.72 -10.91 -47.70
N LYS A 63 26.17 -10.32 -48.76
CA LYS A 63 24.97 -10.82 -49.44
C LYS A 63 25.28 -12.16 -50.12
N GLU A 64 24.39 -13.12 -49.98
CA GLU A 64 24.22 -14.21 -50.95
C GLU A 64 22.72 -14.41 -51.23
N VAL A 65 22.37 -14.91 -52.42
CA VAL A 65 21.14 -14.53 -53.12
C VAL A 65 20.44 -15.74 -53.79
N LYS A 66 19.11 -15.82 -53.64
CA LYS A 66 18.08 -16.53 -54.46
C LYS A 66 17.90 -18.06 -54.38
N GLY A 67 16.65 -18.45 -54.70
CA GLY A 67 16.12 -19.82 -54.86
C GLY A 67 14.84 -20.04 -54.01
N GLU A 68 13.60 -19.70 -54.39
CA GLU A 68 12.75 -20.24 -55.48
C GLU A 68 12.42 -21.75 -55.28
N THR A 69 11.18 -22.29 -55.25
CA THR A 69 9.79 -21.76 -55.45
C THR A 69 8.73 -22.70 -54.81
N PHE A 70 7.48 -22.22 -54.69
CA PHE A 70 6.22 -22.90 -54.31
C PHE A 70 6.02 -24.38 -54.76
N THR A 71 5.24 -25.14 -53.98
CA THR A 71 4.02 -25.84 -54.47
C THR A 71 2.96 -26.00 -53.36
N GLU A 72 1.69 -25.85 -53.74
CA GLU A 72 0.49 -26.01 -52.91
C GLU A 72 -0.39 -27.14 -53.50
N HIS A 73 -1.08 -27.92 -52.64
CA HIS A 73 -2.24 -28.84 -52.85
C HIS A 73 -2.13 -30.04 -51.89
N LYS A 74 -3.16 -30.73 -51.37
CA LYS A 74 -4.65 -30.75 -51.46
C LYS A 74 -5.17 -31.31 -50.10
N GLU A 75 -6.22 -30.82 -49.43
CA GLU A 75 -7.68 -30.86 -49.71
C GLU A 75 -8.40 -32.17 -49.26
N ARG A 76 -9.52 -32.03 -48.52
CA ARG A 76 -10.59 -33.02 -48.13
C ARG A 76 -10.25 -34.13 -47.10
N ASP A 77 -11.18 -34.70 -46.31
CA ASP A 77 -12.59 -34.39 -46.00
C ASP A 77 -13.03 -34.96 -44.62
N LYS A 78 -14.27 -34.68 -44.17
CA LYS A 78 -14.91 -35.22 -42.92
C LYS A 78 -15.80 -36.48 -43.19
N PRO A 79 -16.79 -36.90 -42.35
CA PRO A 79 -16.69 -37.71 -41.11
C PRO A 79 -17.69 -38.93 -41.00
N LYS A 80 -17.55 -39.82 -39.99
CA LYS A 80 -18.60 -40.57 -39.21
C LYS A 80 -17.95 -41.76 -38.42
N VAL A 81 -18.14 -41.95 -37.10
CA VAL A 81 -19.29 -42.45 -36.28
C VAL A 81 -19.55 -43.97 -36.37
N THR A 82 -19.43 -44.69 -35.24
CA THR A 82 -20.24 -45.82 -34.65
C THR A 82 -19.45 -46.28 -33.38
N VAL A 83 -19.84 -45.99 -32.11
CA VAL A 83 -20.82 -46.69 -31.20
C VAL A 83 -20.45 -48.18 -31.03
N THR A 84 -20.28 -48.78 -29.84
CA THR A 84 -21.11 -48.85 -28.61
C THR A 84 -20.19 -49.07 -27.39
N GLU A 85 -20.37 -48.42 -26.24
CA GLU A 85 -20.88 -48.96 -24.94
C GLU A 85 -20.34 -48.04 -23.81
N GLU A 86 -20.91 -47.85 -22.61
CA GLU A 86 -22.31 -47.97 -22.14
C GLU A 86 -22.53 -47.00 -20.94
N VAL A 87 -23.77 -46.86 -20.42
CA VAL A 87 -24.19 -45.85 -19.41
C VAL A 87 -25.36 -46.41 -18.58
N PRO A 88 -25.33 -46.41 -17.21
CA PRO A 88 -26.00 -45.36 -16.40
C PRO A 88 -25.23 -44.94 -15.13
N GLU A 89 -25.06 -43.66 -14.75
CA GLU A 89 -26.00 -42.57 -14.37
C GLU A 89 -26.25 -42.41 -12.84
N LYS A 90 -26.02 -41.16 -12.35
CA LYS A 90 -26.84 -40.44 -11.33
C LYS A 90 -26.81 -40.96 -9.85
N LYS A 91 -27.05 -40.16 -8.79
CA LYS A 91 -27.25 -38.70 -8.58
C LYS A 91 -27.15 -38.34 -7.07
N GLU A 92 -26.85 -37.06 -6.82
CA GLU A 92 -27.36 -36.20 -5.72
C GLU A 92 -27.05 -36.48 -4.22
N ALA A 93 -26.97 -35.38 -3.46
CA ALA A 93 -26.77 -35.28 -2.00
C ALA A 93 -28.13 -35.01 -1.30
N PRO A 94 -28.25 -34.62 0.00
CA PRO A 94 -27.30 -34.53 1.14
C PRO A 94 -27.84 -35.27 2.40
N ILE A 95 -27.33 -35.01 3.62
CA ILE A 95 -28.09 -34.91 4.91
C ILE A 95 -27.20 -34.55 6.12
N TYR A 96 -27.83 -34.02 7.17
CA TYR A 96 -27.27 -33.41 8.39
C TYR A 96 -27.68 -34.19 9.66
N GLN A 97 -27.19 -33.80 10.85
CA GLN A 97 -27.55 -34.30 12.20
C GLN A 97 -26.83 -35.61 12.64
N LYS A 98 -26.53 -35.89 13.92
CA LYS A 98 -26.93 -35.25 15.20
C LYS A 98 -26.00 -35.68 16.37
N ALA A 99 -25.89 -34.82 17.41
CA ALA A 99 -25.87 -35.14 18.87
C ALA A 99 -24.86 -36.19 19.46
N LYS A 100 -24.36 -36.10 20.70
CA LYS A 100 -24.66 -35.27 21.91
C LYS A 100 -23.42 -35.33 22.86
N GLN A 101 -23.11 -34.30 23.67
CA GLN A 101 -23.32 -34.23 25.16
C GLN A 101 -22.81 -35.46 25.95
N GLN A 102 -22.14 -35.39 27.10
CA GLN A 102 -21.97 -34.34 28.15
C GLN A 102 -20.90 -34.84 29.16
N ILE A 103 -20.02 -33.97 29.70
CA ILE A 103 -19.54 -34.07 31.10
C ILE A 103 -19.37 -32.63 31.62
N GLU A 104 -19.96 -32.32 32.76
CA GLU A 104 -19.89 -31.02 33.44
C GLU A 104 -19.72 -31.27 34.95
N LYS A 105 -19.09 -30.32 35.66
CA LYS A 105 -19.06 -30.13 37.13
C LYS A 105 -18.19 -31.05 38.01
N ALA A 106 -16.99 -30.54 38.32
CA ALA A 106 -16.45 -30.30 39.67
C ALA A 106 -15.19 -29.39 39.46
N ILE A 107 -14.79 -28.43 40.29
CA ILE A 107 -15.07 -28.08 41.69
C ILE A 107 -15.22 -26.54 41.78
N GLU A 108 -16.03 -26.03 42.71
CA GLU A 108 -16.17 -24.60 43.02
C GLU A 108 -15.66 -24.32 44.46
N THR A 109 -15.16 -23.10 44.69
CA THR A 109 -14.75 -22.52 45.99
C THR A 109 -13.31 -22.77 46.47
N GLU A 110 -12.43 -21.77 46.30
CA GLU A 110 -11.80 -21.15 47.48
C GLU A 110 -11.51 -19.65 47.29
N LYS A 111 -11.45 -18.94 48.42
CA LYS A 111 -11.44 -17.48 48.60
C LYS A 111 -10.29 -16.72 47.92
N ASN A 112 -10.62 -15.47 47.54
CA ASN A 112 -9.70 -14.36 47.29
C ASN A 112 -8.72 -14.15 48.48
N PRO A 113 -7.48 -13.70 48.24
CA PRO A 113 -7.29 -12.27 48.43
C PRO A 113 -6.52 -11.56 47.29
N GLU A 114 -6.87 -10.28 47.18
CA GLU A 114 -6.39 -9.24 46.28
C GLU A 114 -4.91 -9.35 45.92
N THR A 115 -4.64 -9.81 44.70
CA THR A 115 -3.42 -9.38 43.98
C THR A 115 -3.85 -8.30 43.00
N ILE A 116 -3.54 -7.04 43.36
CA ILE A 116 -3.58 -5.90 42.44
C ILE A 116 -2.91 -6.34 41.13
N PRO A 117 -3.56 -6.23 39.96
CA PRO A 117 -2.87 -6.46 38.70
C PRO A 117 -1.80 -5.38 38.58
N ASP A 118 -0.57 -5.78 38.91
CA ASP A 118 0.66 -5.03 38.74
C ASP A 118 0.55 -4.18 37.47
N VAL A 119 0.71 -2.86 37.62
CA VAL A 119 0.57 -1.92 36.51
C VAL A 119 1.75 -2.18 35.60
N ARG A 120 1.53 -3.10 34.65
CA ARG A 120 2.37 -3.34 33.50
C ARG A 120 2.45 -2.01 32.77
N GLN A 121 3.46 -1.22 33.12
CA GLN A 121 3.87 -0.07 32.36
C GLN A 121 4.27 -0.64 31.00
N GLU A 122 3.33 -0.60 30.05
CA GLU A 122 3.57 -0.95 28.65
C GLU A 122 4.79 -0.13 28.24
N GLN A 123 5.97 -0.75 28.14
CA GLN A 123 7.18 -0.01 27.83
C GLN A 123 7.04 0.46 26.38
N TRP A 124 6.80 1.77 26.21
CA TRP A 124 6.44 2.33 24.91
C TRP A 124 7.65 2.26 23.99
N ASN A 125 7.59 1.41 22.96
CA ASN A 125 8.62 1.39 21.93
C ASN A 125 8.60 2.72 21.16
N GLU A 126 9.70 3.06 20.49
CA GLU A 126 9.83 4.32 19.74
C GLU A 126 8.67 4.56 18.75
N ALA A 127 8.20 3.50 18.08
CA ALA A 127 7.04 3.56 17.19
C ALA A 127 5.70 3.87 17.91
N ASP A 128 5.54 3.46 19.17
CA ASP A 128 4.37 3.80 19.99
C ASP A 128 4.44 5.26 20.47
N ILE A 129 5.64 5.73 20.87
CA ILE A 129 5.89 7.13 21.20
C ILE A 129 5.63 8.02 19.97
N ALA A 130 6.10 7.63 18.79
CA ALA A 130 5.88 8.33 17.53
C ALA A 130 4.38 8.39 17.16
N ALA A 131 3.65 7.27 17.26
CA ALA A 131 2.22 7.23 17.00
C ALA A 131 1.40 8.10 17.99
N LYS A 132 1.79 8.12 19.27
CA LYS A 132 1.16 8.98 20.28
C LYS A 132 1.46 10.46 20.03
N LYS A 133 2.72 10.81 19.72
CA LYS A 133 3.13 12.17 19.36
C LYS A 133 2.38 12.67 18.12
N TRP A 134 2.26 11.82 17.10
CA TRP A 134 1.47 12.06 15.90
C TRP A 134 -0.01 12.35 16.23
N TYR A 135 -0.62 11.53 17.09
CA TYR A 135 -2.02 11.73 17.52
C TYR A 135 -2.23 13.08 18.18
N LEU A 136 -1.40 13.37 19.20
CA LEU A 136 -1.54 14.56 20.04
C LEU A 136 -1.25 15.86 19.26
N GLY A 137 -0.35 15.80 18.28
CA GLY A 137 0.08 16.94 17.47
C GLY A 137 -0.81 17.24 16.25
N GLU A 138 -1.24 16.22 15.49
CA GLU A 138 -2.08 16.45 14.30
C GLU A 138 -3.23 15.44 14.10
N GLY A 139 -3.13 14.22 14.61
CA GLY A 139 -4.15 13.18 14.42
C GLY A 139 -5.52 13.59 14.97
N ARG A 140 -5.55 14.15 16.18
CA ARG A 140 -6.77 14.63 16.88
C ARG A 140 -7.57 15.62 16.03
N GLU A 141 -6.90 16.67 15.55
CA GLU A 141 -7.51 17.71 14.70
C GLU A 141 -7.96 17.15 13.34
N LYS A 142 -7.18 16.23 12.74
CA LYS A 142 -7.60 15.54 11.52
C LYS A 142 -8.89 14.74 11.73
N PHE A 143 -9.02 13.99 12.83
CA PHE A 143 -10.25 13.26 13.16
C PHE A 143 -11.43 14.22 13.43
N PHE A 144 -11.21 15.27 14.22
CA PHE A 144 -12.23 16.27 14.55
C PHE A 144 -12.74 17.00 13.30
N HIS A 145 -11.84 17.46 12.42
CA HIS A 145 -12.22 18.13 11.17
C HIS A 145 -13.03 17.21 10.25
N ILE A 146 -12.60 15.94 10.10
CA ILE A 146 -13.34 14.96 9.28
C ILE A 146 -14.72 14.67 9.89
N SER A 147 -14.79 14.49 11.21
CA SER A 147 -16.04 14.28 11.93
C SER A 147 -17.01 15.46 11.74
N LYS A 148 -16.57 16.70 11.99
CA LYS A 148 -17.39 17.92 11.83
C LYS A 148 -17.87 18.12 10.39
N LYS A 149 -17.04 17.77 9.40
CA LYS A 149 -17.39 17.82 7.96
C LYS A 149 -18.44 16.77 7.54
N LEU A 150 -18.52 15.66 8.27
CA LEU A 150 -19.51 14.60 8.05
C LEU A 150 -20.81 14.83 8.86
N GLU A 151 -20.68 15.37 10.07
CA GLU A 151 -21.77 15.82 10.95
C GLU A 151 -22.66 16.85 10.25
N ALA A 152 -22.06 17.81 9.52
CA ALA A 152 -22.78 18.75 8.64
C ALA A 152 -23.57 18.10 7.49
N LYS A 153 -23.51 16.78 7.34
CA LYS A 153 -24.26 15.96 6.36
C LYS A 153 -25.10 14.87 7.04
N GLY A 154 -25.25 14.91 8.36
CA GLY A 154 -25.94 13.88 9.15
C GLY A 154 -25.18 12.54 9.26
N ILE A 155 -23.87 12.51 8.98
CA ILE A 155 -23.07 11.28 8.97
C ILE A 155 -22.15 11.26 10.20
N TYR A 156 -22.43 10.36 11.12
CA TYR A 156 -21.70 10.26 12.40
C TYR A 156 -20.63 9.16 12.45
N SER A 157 -20.50 8.34 11.39
CA SER A 157 -19.51 7.27 11.33
C SER A 157 -18.73 7.23 10.02
N PHE A 158 -17.44 6.89 10.12
CA PHE A 158 -16.54 6.67 8.99
C PHE A 158 -15.49 5.62 9.32
N SER A 159 -14.95 4.96 8.30
CA SER A 159 -13.86 3.98 8.44
C SER A 159 -12.55 4.55 7.93
N ILE A 160 -11.43 4.07 8.48
CA ILE A 160 -10.07 4.45 8.09
C ILE A 160 -9.29 3.19 7.74
N GLY A 161 -8.75 3.14 6.52
CA GLY A 161 -7.92 2.04 6.04
C GLY A 161 -6.48 2.06 6.58
N LYS A 162 -5.72 1.00 6.29
CA LYS A 162 -4.25 0.92 6.52
C LYS A 162 -3.49 2.04 5.79
N ASP A 163 -4.05 2.54 4.70
CA ASP A 163 -3.56 3.60 3.82
C ASP A 163 -3.97 5.02 4.27
N GLY A 164 -4.58 5.15 5.46
CA GLY A 164 -5.08 6.43 5.98
C GLY A 164 -6.32 6.98 5.24
N LEU A 165 -6.89 6.23 4.29
CA LEU A 165 -8.06 6.68 3.56
C LEU A 165 -9.32 6.62 4.42
N CYS A 166 -10.09 7.71 4.44
CA CYS A 166 -11.36 7.77 5.15
C CYS A 166 -12.52 7.50 4.19
N THR A 167 -13.35 6.50 4.51
CA THR A 167 -14.54 6.13 3.73
C THR A 167 -15.80 6.14 4.58
N ILE A 168 -16.93 6.45 3.95
CA ILE A 168 -18.27 6.34 4.54
C ILE A 168 -19.06 5.24 3.82
N ARG A 169 -20.04 4.66 4.51
CA ARG A 169 -21.06 3.82 3.87
C ARG A 169 -22.11 4.71 3.22
N THR A 170 -22.56 4.33 2.03
CA THR A 170 -23.64 4.94 1.26
C THR A 170 -24.53 3.82 0.71
N GLU A 171 -25.70 4.17 0.17
CA GLU A 171 -26.61 3.20 -0.47
C GLU A 171 -25.92 2.41 -1.59
N LYS A 172 -25.06 3.09 -2.37
CA LYS A 172 -24.31 2.51 -3.50
C LYS A 172 -22.97 1.85 -3.08
N GLY A 173 -22.76 1.58 -1.79
CA GLY A 173 -21.54 0.94 -1.28
C GLY A 173 -20.68 1.87 -0.40
N PHE A 174 -19.41 2.05 -0.74
CA PHE A 174 -18.47 2.86 0.06
C PHE A 174 -17.92 4.03 -0.76
N ARG A 175 -17.82 5.21 -0.14
CA ARG A 175 -17.28 6.42 -0.78
C ARG A 175 -16.14 7.02 0.05
N ARG A 176 -15.01 7.34 -0.61
CA ARG A 176 -13.91 8.09 0.02
C ARG A 176 -14.32 9.55 0.27
N VAL A 177 -14.02 10.08 1.46
CA VAL A 177 -14.39 11.45 1.89
C VAL A 177 -13.22 12.31 2.33
N ALA A 178 -12.13 11.67 2.78
CA ALA A 178 -10.89 12.32 3.19
C ALA A 178 -9.72 11.32 3.10
N ALA A 179 -8.50 11.81 3.36
CA ALA A 179 -7.32 10.99 3.57
C ALA A 179 -6.49 11.62 4.68
N ILE A 180 -6.00 10.79 5.60
CA ILE A 180 -5.11 11.15 6.70
C ILE A 180 -3.71 10.72 6.29
N ARG A 181 -2.91 11.68 5.84
CA ARG A 181 -1.47 11.44 5.60
C ARG A 181 -0.79 11.04 6.92
N ASP A 182 0.18 10.15 6.78
CA ASP A 182 1.08 9.68 7.85
C ASP A 182 0.36 8.96 9.01
N PHE A 183 -0.84 8.45 8.76
CA PHE A 183 -1.63 7.69 9.72
C PHE A 183 -0.86 6.44 10.21
N PRO A 184 -0.60 6.30 11.53
CA PRO A 184 0.20 5.20 12.07
C PRO A 184 -0.61 3.89 12.11
N ALA A 185 -0.76 3.27 10.94
CA ALA A 185 -1.65 2.14 10.69
C ALA A 185 -1.32 0.88 11.51
N ASP A 186 -0.05 0.66 11.88
CA ASP A 186 0.30 -0.51 12.68
C ASP A 186 0.10 -0.27 14.19
N LYS A 187 -0.14 0.99 14.58
CA LYS A 187 -0.45 1.40 15.96
C LYS A 187 -1.92 1.82 16.16
N ARG A 188 -2.86 1.38 15.30
CA ARG A 188 -4.30 1.70 15.42
C ARG A 188 -4.93 1.36 16.77
N ILE A 189 -4.42 0.35 17.49
CA ILE A 189 -4.92 -0.02 18.83
C ILE A 189 -4.61 1.09 19.85
N LEU A 190 -3.40 1.65 19.79
CA LEU A 190 -2.96 2.79 20.61
C LEU A 190 -3.78 4.05 20.26
N ILE A 191 -3.98 4.34 18.98
CA ILE A 191 -4.82 5.46 18.52
C ILE A 191 -6.28 5.30 18.99
N LYS A 192 -6.82 4.08 18.96
CA LYS A 192 -8.13 3.75 19.55
C LYS A 192 -8.18 4.05 21.05
N LYS A 193 -7.18 3.60 21.83
CA LYS A 193 -7.12 3.88 23.28
C LYS A 193 -7.18 5.40 23.56
N GLU A 194 -6.44 6.22 22.82
CA GLU A 194 -6.43 7.68 23.04
C GLU A 194 -7.71 8.38 22.54
N LEU A 195 -8.28 7.97 21.39
CA LEU A 195 -9.58 8.47 20.90
C LEU A 195 -10.74 8.19 21.86
N GLU A 196 -10.80 6.99 22.43
CA GLU A 196 -11.89 6.61 23.34
C GLU A 196 -11.75 7.25 24.72
N LYS A 197 -10.50 7.55 25.14
CA LYS A 197 -10.19 8.29 26.37
C LYS A 197 -10.66 9.74 26.33
N GLU A 198 -10.69 10.37 25.16
CA GLU A 198 -11.28 11.71 24.96
C GLU A 198 -12.82 11.70 25.00
N GLY A 199 -13.47 10.53 25.04
CA GLY A 199 -14.90 10.37 25.26
C GLY A 199 -15.79 10.67 24.04
N GLY A 200 -15.39 11.58 23.16
CA GLY A 200 -16.17 12.03 21.99
C GLY A 200 -16.35 11.01 20.85
N TYR A 201 -15.61 9.89 20.89
CA TYR A 201 -15.67 8.85 19.86
C TYR A 201 -15.77 7.44 20.47
N SER A 202 -16.41 6.55 19.73
CA SER A 202 -16.36 5.09 19.89
C SER A 202 -15.62 4.49 18.70
N VAL A 203 -14.67 3.58 18.94
CA VAL A 203 -13.77 3.08 17.89
C VAL A 203 -13.78 1.56 17.79
N LYS A 204 -14.22 1.02 16.65
CA LYS A 204 -14.24 -0.43 16.36
C LYS A 204 -13.19 -0.79 15.31
N ILE A 205 -12.23 -1.64 15.68
CA ILE A 205 -11.28 -2.20 14.72
C ILE A 205 -11.90 -3.45 14.08
N SER A 206 -11.86 -3.54 12.75
CA SER A 206 -12.36 -4.68 11.98
C SER A 206 -11.42 -4.96 10.80
N GLY A 207 -10.58 -5.98 10.96
CA GLY A 207 -9.55 -6.35 9.98
C GLY A 207 -8.61 -5.18 9.65
N ARG A 208 -8.64 -4.75 8.39
CA ARG A 208 -7.80 -3.64 7.88
C ARG A 208 -8.34 -2.25 8.22
N TYR A 209 -9.56 -2.13 8.75
CA TYR A 209 -10.25 -0.86 8.95
C TYR A 209 -10.42 -0.52 10.44
N MET A 210 -10.37 0.77 10.74
CA MET A 210 -10.76 1.35 12.03
C MET A 210 -11.98 2.22 11.82
N TRP A 211 -13.12 1.79 12.36
CA TRP A 211 -14.38 2.51 12.35
C TRP A 211 -14.42 3.49 13.51
N ILE A 212 -14.62 4.77 13.21
CA ILE A 212 -14.82 5.84 14.18
C ILE A 212 -16.28 6.27 14.08
N THR A 213 -16.98 6.24 15.22
CA THR A 213 -18.33 6.78 15.37
C THR A 213 -18.30 7.87 16.41
N ARG A 214 -18.77 9.07 16.07
CA ARG A 214 -18.97 10.17 17.02
C ARG A 214 -20.10 9.81 17.99
N ARG A 215 -19.92 10.12 19.28
CA ARG A 215 -21.00 10.02 20.28
C ARG A 215 -21.85 11.29 20.32
#